data_AF-A0A2A5AXS5-F1
#
_entry.id   AF-A0A2A5AXS5-F1
#
_cell.length_a   1.000
_cell.length_b   1.000
_cell.length_c   1.000
_cell.angle_alpha   90.00
_cell.angle_beta   90.00
_cell.angle_gamma   90.00
#
_symmetry.space_group_name_H-M   'P 1'
#
loop_
_entity.id
_entity.type
_entity.pdbx_description
1 polymer ?
#
loop_
_entity_poly.entity_id
_entity_poly.type
_entity_poly.pdbx_seq_one_letter_code
_entity_poly.pdbx_strand_id
1 'polypeptide(L)'
;MHKYKTETSRRTYKAGYVVIKGIMDGKEWACKDFEMSHAETTEGLYIGDSKWAYRLCNKRGITPELRTPNSNVCSIGFCEKEQKWFGWSHRAIFGFGIGDIAKEGDCCTTSGFIEEYALAHPELDKTVPVGFEAKTLEDAKRMAIAFAESVS
;
A
#
# COMPACT_ATOMS: atom_id res chain seq x y z
N MET A 1 -7.90 -13.98 0.72
CA MET A 1 -9.03 -13.07 0.42
C MET A 1 -10.30 -13.91 0.37
N HIS A 2 -11.30 -13.61 1.21
CA HIS A 2 -12.54 -14.39 1.26
C HIS A 2 -13.32 -14.15 -0.04
N LYS A 3 -13.75 -15.23 -0.70
CA LYS A 3 -14.53 -15.12 -1.94
C LYS A 3 -15.96 -14.71 -1.58
N TYR A 4 -16.53 -13.79 -2.36
CA TYR A 4 -17.94 -13.44 -2.24
C TYR A 4 -18.81 -14.68 -2.39
N LYS A 5 -19.88 -14.75 -1.59
CA LYS A 5 -20.97 -15.69 -1.83
C LYS A 5 -21.65 -15.37 -3.16
N THR A 6 -21.78 -14.09 -3.49
CA THR A 6 -22.29 -13.62 -4.79
C THR A 6 -21.67 -12.28 -5.14
N GLU A 7 -20.97 -12.19 -6.28
CA GLU A 7 -20.55 -10.91 -6.86
C GLU A 7 -21.76 -10.25 -7.53
N THR A 8 -22.08 -9.01 -7.13
CA THR A 8 -23.23 -8.26 -7.65
C THR A 8 -22.84 -7.21 -8.68
N SER A 9 -21.59 -6.72 -8.64
CA SER A 9 -21.09 -5.74 -9.60
C SER A 9 -19.56 -5.76 -9.67
N ARG A 10 -19.03 -5.64 -10.88
CA ARG A 10 -17.62 -5.32 -11.15
C ARG A 10 -17.53 -4.13 -12.09
N ARG A 11 -16.81 -3.09 -11.70
CA ARG A 11 -16.63 -1.88 -12.50
C ARG A 11 -15.16 -1.50 -12.62
N THR A 12 -14.66 -1.51 -13.84
CA THR A 12 -13.31 -1.04 -14.16
C THR A 12 -13.31 0.47 -14.42
N TYR A 13 -12.35 1.17 -13.84
CA TYR A 13 -12.16 2.61 -14.02
C TYR A 13 -10.95 2.87 -14.91
N LYS A 14 -11.02 3.93 -15.72
CA LYS A 14 -9.90 4.37 -16.59
C LYS A 14 -8.63 4.70 -15.82
N ALA A 15 -8.73 4.98 -14.52
CA ALA A 15 -7.61 5.23 -13.63
C ALA A 15 -6.88 3.95 -13.15
N GLY A 16 -7.11 2.79 -13.78
CA GLY A 16 -6.30 1.59 -13.55
C GLY A 16 -6.70 0.75 -12.33
N TYR A 17 -7.95 0.84 -11.86
CA TYR A 17 -8.46 0.00 -10.77
C TYR A 17 -9.87 -0.50 -11.04
N VAL A 18 -10.25 -1.56 -10.34
CA VAL A 18 -11.54 -2.24 -10.42
C VAL A 18 -12.22 -2.12 -9.06
N VAL A 19 -13.51 -1.79 -9.04
CA VAL A 19 -14.35 -1.88 -7.84
C VAL A 19 -15.27 -3.08 -7.97
N ILE A 20 -15.21 -3.96 -6.97
CA ILE A 20 -16.05 -5.14 -6.86
C ILE A 20 -17.03 -4.94 -5.70
N LYS A 21 -18.28 -5.33 -5.93
CA LYS A 21 -19.35 -5.37 -4.93
C LYS A 21 -19.92 -6.78 -4.90
N GLY A 22 -20.26 -7.25 -3.71
CA GLY A 22 -20.90 -8.55 -3.56
C GLY A 22 -21.45 -8.76 -2.16
N ILE A 23 -22.11 -9.89 -1.99
CA ILE A 23 -22.66 -10.36 -0.71
C ILE A 23 -21.66 -11.33 -0.09
N MET A 24 -21.31 -11.09 1.17
CA MET A 24 -20.50 -11.96 2.00
C MET A 24 -21.40 -12.90 2.81
N ASP A 25 -21.00 -14.16 2.97
CA ASP A 25 -21.74 -15.12 3.81
C ASP A 25 -21.55 -14.76 5.29
N GLY A 26 -22.61 -14.32 5.96
CA GLY A 26 -22.53 -13.91 7.35
C GLY A 26 -22.33 -15.07 8.34
N LYS A 27 -22.51 -16.33 7.90
CA LYS A 27 -22.46 -17.50 8.77
C LYS A 27 -21.12 -17.67 9.47
N GLU A 28 -20.01 -17.36 8.79
CA GLU A 28 -18.66 -17.45 9.38
C GLU A 28 -18.48 -16.52 10.58
N TRP A 29 -19.26 -15.44 10.65
CA TRP A 29 -19.21 -14.43 11.72
C TRP A 29 -20.47 -14.42 12.59
N ALA A 30 -21.28 -15.50 12.52
CA ALA A 30 -22.56 -15.60 13.22
C ALA A 30 -23.49 -14.39 12.99
N CYS A 31 -23.43 -13.79 11.80
CA CYS A 31 -24.24 -12.63 11.42
C CYS A 31 -25.06 -12.92 10.15
N LYS A 32 -25.93 -11.97 9.77
CA LYS A 32 -26.65 -12.06 8.49
C LYS A 32 -25.69 -11.72 7.35
N ASP A 33 -25.97 -12.29 6.17
CA ASP A 33 -25.31 -11.88 4.93
C ASP A 33 -25.30 -10.36 4.79
N PHE A 34 -24.16 -9.82 4.39
CA PHE A 34 -23.96 -8.39 4.28
C PHE A 34 -23.26 -8.02 2.97
N GLU A 35 -23.56 -6.83 2.47
CA GLU A 35 -22.91 -6.29 1.29
C GLU A 35 -21.53 -5.75 1.64
N MET A 36 -20.55 -6.07 0.80
CA MET A 36 -19.20 -5.54 0.91
C MET A 36 -18.70 -5.09 -0.46
N SER A 37 -18.02 -3.95 -0.47
CA SER A 37 -17.34 -3.45 -1.66
C SER A 37 -15.86 -3.22 -1.38
N HIS A 38 -15.02 -3.55 -2.33
CA HIS A 38 -13.60 -3.24 -2.27
C HIS A 38 -13.05 -2.86 -3.65
N ALA A 39 -11.80 -2.43 -3.68
CA ALA A 39 -11.08 -2.10 -4.88
C ALA A 39 -9.80 -2.93 -5.04
N GLU A 40 -9.50 -3.28 -6.27
CA GLU A 40 -8.31 -4.03 -6.68
C GLU A 40 -7.63 -3.33 -7.87
N THR A 41 -6.36 -3.61 -8.09
CA THR A 41 -5.69 -3.29 -9.35
C THR A 41 -6.31 -4.10 -10.50
N THR A 42 -5.98 -3.77 -11.74
CA THR A 42 -6.39 -4.59 -12.91
C THR A 42 -5.84 -6.01 -12.89
N GLU A 43 -4.84 -6.27 -12.05
CA GLU A 43 -4.22 -7.58 -11.84
C GLU A 43 -4.85 -8.36 -10.66
N GLY A 44 -5.84 -7.77 -9.97
CA GLY A 44 -6.51 -8.38 -8.82
C GLY A 44 -5.78 -8.20 -7.49
N LEU A 45 -4.87 -7.22 -7.40
CA LEU A 45 -4.17 -6.91 -6.14
C LEU A 45 -5.03 -5.97 -5.29
N TYR A 46 -5.26 -6.33 -4.04
CA TYR A 46 -6.16 -5.58 -3.15
C TYR A 46 -5.62 -4.18 -2.80
N ILE A 47 -6.40 -3.13 -3.08
CA ILE A 47 -6.03 -1.73 -2.78
C ILE A 47 -6.64 -1.26 -1.46
N GLY A 48 -7.85 -1.72 -1.13
CA GLY A 48 -8.65 -1.22 -0.02
C GLY A 48 -10.09 -0.95 -0.43
N ASP A 49 -10.74 0.02 0.20
CA ASP A 49 -12.09 0.42 -0.18
C ASP A 49 -12.12 1.30 -1.46
N SER A 50 -13.31 1.46 -2.03
CA SER A 50 -13.51 2.22 -3.28
C SER A 50 -13.18 3.71 -3.16
N LYS A 51 -13.36 4.33 -1.98
CA LYS A 51 -13.03 5.74 -1.75
C LYS A 51 -11.52 5.92 -1.66
N TRP A 52 -10.83 4.97 -1.03
CA TRP A 52 -9.38 4.94 -0.95
C TRP A 52 -8.74 4.80 -2.32
N ALA A 53 -9.19 3.83 -3.13
CA ALA A 53 -8.72 3.68 -4.50
C ALA A 53 -8.98 4.92 -5.37
N TYR A 54 -10.13 5.57 -5.24
CA TYR A 54 -10.40 6.84 -5.91
C TYR A 54 -9.41 7.95 -5.47
N ARG A 55 -9.08 8.04 -4.18
CA ARG A 55 -8.11 9.03 -3.66
C ARG A 55 -6.70 8.79 -4.21
N LEU A 56 -6.26 7.53 -4.29
CA LEU A 56 -4.93 7.17 -4.80
C LEU A 56 -4.87 7.32 -6.33
N CYS A 57 -5.68 6.55 -7.05
CA CYS A 57 -5.57 6.43 -8.50
C CYS A 57 -6.10 7.68 -9.21
N ASN A 58 -7.28 8.19 -8.83
CA ASN A 58 -7.91 9.27 -9.58
C ASN A 58 -7.46 10.66 -9.11
N LYS A 59 -7.39 10.90 -7.80
CA LYS A 59 -7.01 12.23 -7.27
C LYS A 59 -5.51 12.49 -7.30
N ARG A 60 -4.69 11.47 -7.00
CA ARG A 60 -3.23 11.60 -6.96
C ARG A 60 -2.52 11.04 -8.20
N GLY A 61 -3.18 10.22 -9.01
CA GLY A 61 -2.52 9.58 -10.16
C GLY A 61 -1.50 8.53 -9.76
N ILE A 62 -1.68 7.90 -8.59
CA ILE A 62 -0.80 6.84 -8.08
C ILE A 62 -1.27 5.50 -8.64
N THR A 63 -0.35 4.72 -9.20
CA THR A 63 -0.57 3.32 -9.62
C THR A 63 -0.22 2.40 -8.45
N PRO A 64 -1.19 1.74 -7.79
CA PRO A 64 -0.92 0.95 -6.59
C PRO A 64 -0.24 -0.38 -6.88
N GLU A 65 0.70 -0.75 -6.03
CA GLU A 65 1.48 -1.98 -6.06
C GLU A 65 1.63 -2.58 -4.65
N LEU A 66 1.87 -3.89 -4.60
CA LEU A 66 2.32 -4.53 -3.37
C LEU A 66 3.74 -4.07 -3.02
N ARG A 67 3.99 -3.80 -1.73
CA ARG A 67 5.34 -3.43 -1.28
C ARG A 67 6.34 -4.58 -1.36
N THR A 68 5.85 -5.81 -1.20
CA THR A 68 6.60 -7.05 -1.38
C THR A 68 5.69 -8.10 -2.02
N PRO A 69 6.23 -9.13 -2.69
CA PRO A 69 5.42 -10.20 -3.29
C PRO A 69 4.51 -10.95 -2.29
N ASN A 70 4.88 -10.95 -1.01
CA ASN A 70 4.12 -11.62 0.06
C ASN A 70 3.10 -10.69 0.74
N SER A 71 3.01 -9.43 0.31
CA SER A 71 2.05 -8.48 0.87
C SER A 71 0.63 -8.81 0.41
N ASN A 72 -0.33 -8.61 1.30
CA ASN A 72 -1.75 -8.87 1.01
C ASN A 72 -2.51 -7.60 0.57
N VAL A 73 -1.87 -6.42 0.62
CA VAL A 73 -2.48 -5.12 0.30
C VAL A 73 -1.47 -4.21 -0.40
N CYS A 74 -1.95 -3.50 -1.43
CA CYS A 74 -1.18 -2.46 -2.08
C CYS A 74 -0.93 -1.32 -1.08
N SER A 75 0.34 -1.08 -0.82
CA SER A 75 0.82 -0.11 0.18
C SER A 75 1.92 0.81 -0.34
N ILE A 76 2.28 0.65 -1.63
CA ILE A 76 3.15 1.57 -2.36
C ILE A 76 2.59 1.83 -3.75
N GLY A 77 3.07 2.86 -4.44
CA GLY A 77 2.71 3.09 -5.84
C GLY A 77 3.41 4.29 -6.45
N PHE A 78 3.60 4.24 -7.77
CA PHE A 78 4.26 5.30 -8.51
C PHE A 78 3.28 6.34 -9.05
N CYS A 79 3.64 7.61 -8.95
CA CYS A 79 2.94 8.72 -9.58
C CYS A 79 3.79 9.32 -10.70
N GLU A 80 3.43 9.03 -11.95
CA GLU A 80 4.14 9.53 -13.14
C GLU A 80 4.18 11.06 -13.18
N LYS A 81 3.10 11.73 -12.78
CA LYS A 81 3.00 13.19 -12.81
C LYS A 81 3.99 13.86 -11.87
N GLU A 82 4.21 13.27 -10.70
CA GLU A 82 5.11 13.82 -9.68
C GLU A 82 6.52 13.24 -9.77
N GLN A 83 6.73 12.18 -10.55
CA GLN A 83 7.97 11.38 -10.57
C GLN A 83 8.37 10.93 -9.15
N LYS A 84 7.37 10.45 -8.40
CA LYS A 84 7.51 10.03 -7.01
C LYS A 84 6.91 8.66 -6.73
N TRP A 85 7.58 7.92 -5.85
CA TRP A 85 7.05 6.72 -5.22
C TRP A 85 6.38 7.08 -3.90
N PHE A 86 5.12 6.68 -3.76
CA PHE A 86 4.35 6.85 -2.54
C PHE A 86 4.33 5.57 -1.75
N GLY A 87 4.46 5.69 -0.43
CA GLY A 87 4.13 4.65 0.54
C GLY A 87 2.98 5.10 1.42
N TRP A 88 2.12 4.17 1.83
CA TRP A 88 0.99 4.49 2.71
C TRP A 88 0.56 3.32 3.61
N SER A 89 -0.18 3.70 4.65
CA SER A 89 -0.99 2.82 5.47
C SER A 89 -2.35 3.46 5.75
N HIS A 90 -3.11 2.90 6.69
CA HIS A 90 -4.31 3.54 7.21
C HIS A 90 -4.04 4.87 7.94
N ARG A 91 -2.81 5.12 8.39
CA ARG A 91 -2.43 6.30 9.21
C ARG A 91 -1.86 7.44 8.38
N ALA A 92 -1.02 7.12 7.40
CA ALA A 92 -0.21 8.12 6.72
C ALA A 92 0.03 7.76 5.24
N ILE A 93 0.35 8.77 4.45
CA ILE A 93 0.82 8.65 3.06
C ILE A 93 1.93 9.68 2.83
N PHE A 94 3.04 9.24 2.26
CA PHE A 94 4.17 10.12 1.92
C PHE A 94 4.78 9.71 0.58
N GLY A 95 5.33 10.69 -0.15
CA GLY A 95 5.90 10.50 -1.48
C GLY A 95 7.36 10.89 -1.52
N PHE A 96 8.19 9.99 -2.04
CA PHE A 96 9.64 10.15 -2.20
C PHE A 96 9.98 10.27 -3.68
N GLY A 97 10.86 11.19 -4.03
CA GLY A 97 11.40 11.40 -5.38
C GLY A 97 12.93 11.47 -5.37
N ILE A 98 13.50 11.62 -6.56
CA ILE A 98 14.95 11.78 -6.70
C ILE A 98 15.40 13.07 -5.98
N GLY A 99 16.46 12.95 -5.17
CA GLY A 99 17.03 14.01 -4.35
C GLY A 99 16.48 14.07 -2.92
N ASP A 100 15.45 13.27 -2.57
CA ASP A 100 15.01 13.17 -1.18
C ASP A 100 16.06 12.45 -0.33
N ILE A 101 16.32 12.98 0.86
CA ILE A 101 17.34 12.48 1.79
C ILE A 101 16.66 12.05 3.09
N ALA A 102 16.90 10.80 3.49
CA ALA A 102 16.42 10.25 4.75
C ALA A 102 17.08 10.94 5.94
N LYS A 103 16.29 11.48 6.87
CA LYS A 103 16.77 12.16 8.08
C LYS A 103 16.48 11.33 9.33
N GLU A 104 17.23 11.61 10.38
CA GLU A 104 16.98 11.02 11.69
C GLU A 104 15.54 11.29 12.13
N GLY A 105 14.83 10.22 12.53
CA GLY A 105 13.43 10.27 12.93
C GLY A 105 12.41 10.13 11.80
N ASP A 106 12.83 10.13 10.53
CA ASP A 106 11.91 9.80 9.44
C ASP A 106 11.45 8.35 9.54
N CYS A 107 10.18 8.07 9.25
CA CYS A 107 9.62 6.71 9.34
C CYS A 107 10.33 5.71 8.41
N CYS A 108 11.00 6.17 7.34
CA CYS A 108 11.80 5.28 6.49
C CYS A 108 13.14 4.86 7.11
N THR A 109 13.58 5.51 8.20
CA THR A 109 14.83 5.20 8.93
C THR A 109 14.62 4.38 10.20
N THR A 110 13.37 4.17 10.61
CA THR A 110 13.03 3.45 11.84
C THR A 110 12.21 2.21 11.54
N SER A 111 12.59 1.11 12.19
CA SER A 111 11.82 -0.13 12.19
C SER A 111 10.51 0.06 12.94
N GLY A 112 9.42 -0.54 12.45
CA GLY A 112 8.16 -0.61 13.18
C GLY A 112 8.17 -1.61 14.35
N PHE A 113 9.25 -2.37 14.51
CA PHE A 113 9.42 -3.37 15.57
C PHE A 113 10.13 -2.80 16.80
N ILE A 114 9.94 -3.46 17.94
CA ILE A 114 10.78 -3.22 19.12
C ILE A 114 12.23 -3.61 18.81
N GLU A 115 13.19 -2.91 19.43
CA GLU A 115 14.63 -3.04 19.15
C GLU A 115 15.15 -4.48 19.28
N GLU A 116 14.72 -5.21 20.33
CA GLU A 116 15.10 -6.61 20.55
C GLU A 116 14.68 -7.52 19.39
N TYR A 117 13.46 -7.34 18.87
CA TYR A 117 12.95 -8.14 17.76
C TYR A 117 13.67 -7.79 16.45
N ALA A 118 13.95 -6.50 16.22
CA ALA A 118 14.70 -6.05 15.05
C ALA A 118 16.13 -6.63 15.03
N LEU A 119 16.79 -6.69 16.19
CA LEU A 119 18.12 -7.30 16.34
C LEU A 119 18.11 -8.81 16.10
N ALA A 120 17.04 -9.49 16.52
CA ALA A 120 16.89 -10.93 16.31
C ALA A 120 16.52 -11.30 14.86
N HIS A 121 15.95 -10.36 14.09
CA HIS A 121 15.42 -10.57 12.74
C HIS A 121 15.91 -9.54 11.72
N PRO A 122 17.23 -9.43 11.48
CA PRO A 122 17.80 -8.45 10.55
C PRO A 122 17.32 -8.64 9.10
N GLU A 123 16.86 -9.83 8.71
CA GLU A 123 16.30 -10.13 7.39
C GLU A 123 15.00 -9.36 7.08
N LEU A 124 14.29 -8.95 8.13
CA LEU A 124 13.03 -8.20 8.03
C LEU A 124 13.25 -6.69 7.95
N ASP A 125 14.48 -6.21 8.18
CA ASP A 125 14.78 -4.79 8.13
C ASP A 125 14.68 -4.24 6.69
N LYS A 126 13.74 -3.32 6.49
CA LYS A 126 13.52 -2.60 5.24
C LYS A 126 13.85 -1.12 5.34
N THR A 127 14.42 -0.67 6.45
CA THR A 127 14.80 0.72 6.66
C THR A 127 15.87 1.17 5.66
N VAL A 128 15.97 2.49 5.50
CA VAL A 128 17.09 3.14 4.84
C VAL A 128 17.94 3.88 5.89
N PRO A 129 19.28 3.91 5.77
CA PRO A 129 20.10 4.60 6.74
C PRO A 129 19.88 6.11 6.70
N VAL A 130 20.11 6.80 7.82
CA VAL A 130 20.16 8.26 7.85
C VAL A 130 21.20 8.76 6.86
N GLY A 131 20.84 9.79 6.08
CA GLY A 131 21.66 10.32 4.99
C GLY A 131 21.51 9.56 3.67
N PHE A 132 20.66 8.53 3.58
CA PHE A 132 20.34 7.89 2.31
C PHE A 132 19.64 8.88 1.37
N GLU A 133 20.28 9.17 0.24
CA GLU A 133 19.76 10.03 -0.82
C GLU A 133 19.17 9.17 -1.94
N ALA A 134 17.93 9.45 -2.34
CA ALA A 134 17.32 8.81 -3.50
C ALA A 134 17.94 9.35 -4.80
N LYS A 135 18.89 8.62 -5.38
CA LYS A 135 19.54 9.03 -6.65
C LYS A 135 18.76 8.55 -7.87
N THR A 136 17.93 7.52 -7.68
CA THR A 136 17.12 6.90 -8.71
C THR A 136 15.67 6.74 -8.27
N LEU A 137 14.77 6.43 -9.21
CA LEU A 137 13.39 6.07 -8.88
C LEU A 137 13.31 4.78 -8.04
N GLU A 138 14.24 3.85 -8.21
CA GLU A 138 14.31 2.64 -7.39
C GLU A 138 14.73 2.95 -5.95
N ASP A 139 15.62 3.93 -5.76
CA ASP A 139 15.95 4.40 -4.41
C ASP A 139 14.73 5.06 -3.74
N ALA A 140 13.97 5.87 -4.49
CA ALA A 140 12.72 6.44 -4.02
C ALA A 140 11.67 5.36 -3.70
N LYS A 141 11.59 4.30 -4.52
CA LYS A 141 10.74 3.13 -4.25
C LYS A 141 11.15 2.45 -2.95
N ARG A 142 12.45 2.27 -2.71
CA ARG A 142 12.98 1.70 -1.47
C ARG A 142 12.57 2.53 -0.25
N MET A 143 12.64 3.86 -0.32
CA MET A 143 12.17 4.74 0.76
C MET A 143 10.66 4.60 0.99
N ALA A 144 9.86 4.51 -0.08
CA ALA A 144 8.42 4.30 0.01
C ALA A 144 8.06 2.96 0.67
N ILE A 145 8.79 1.89 0.35
CA ILE A 145 8.63 0.57 0.99
C ILE A 145 8.96 0.65 2.48
N ALA A 146 10.10 1.25 2.84
CA ALA A 146 10.53 1.43 4.23
C ALA A 146 9.48 2.21 5.04
N PHE A 147 9.00 3.33 4.49
CA PHE A 147 7.94 4.12 5.09
C PHE A 147 6.66 3.31 5.29
N ALA A 148 6.19 2.62 4.24
CA ALA A 148 4.96 1.85 4.31
C ALA A 148 5.03 0.74 5.35
N GLU A 149 6.18 0.08 5.52
CA GLU A 149 6.40 -0.92 6.57
C GLU A 149 6.31 -0.30 7.97
N SER A 150 7.01 0.82 8.19
CA SER A 150 7.06 1.52 9.49
C SER A 150 5.69 2.04 9.95
N VAL A 151 4.83 2.45 9.00
CA VAL A 151 3.49 2.98 9.31
C VAL A 151 2.36 1.96 9.19
N SER A 152 2.65 0.71 8.79
CA SER A 152 1.65 -0.37 8.70
C SER A 152 1.17 -0.84 10.08
#